data_AF-A0A8X6WUP1-F1
#
_entry.id   AF-A0A8X6WUP1-F1
#
_cell.length_a   1.000
_cell.length_b   1.000
_cell.length_c   1.000
_cell.angle_alpha   90.00
_cell.angle_beta   90.00
_cell.angle_gamma   90.00
#
_symmetry.space_group_name_H-M   'P 1'
#
loop_
_entity.id
_entity.type
_entity.pdbx_description
1 polymer ?
#
loop_
_entity_poly.entity_id
_entity_poly.type
_entity_poly.pdbx_seq_one_letter_code
_entity_poly.pdbx_strand_id
1 'polypeptide(L)'
;MRSKAGSRISEELLKSPFIQRFPTHVQQILAISNDQLDKLAEIAYGITAVAGSTSSIHVIDAENQDLKTMLIEISSRLSRLETRERSSSRGPAGRFRRRSPSRESGVHKHCWFLSPTNVI
;
A
#
# COMPACT_ATOMS: atom_id res chain seq x y z
N MET A 1 -33.97 26.08 -4.08
CA MET A 1 -33.99 26.37 -5.54
C MET A 1 -35.31 27.02 -5.96
N ARG A 2 -36.45 26.47 -5.56
CA ARG A 2 -37.79 27.01 -5.84
C ARG A 2 -38.02 28.46 -5.41
N SER A 3 -37.56 28.84 -4.21
CA SER A 3 -37.71 30.21 -3.69
C SER A 3 -37.02 31.30 -4.52
N LYS A 4 -35.93 30.97 -5.23
CA LYS A 4 -35.18 31.91 -6.08
C LYS A 4 -35.74 31.98 -7.50
N ALA A 5 -36.33 30.90 -7.99
CA ALA A 5 -36.91 30.80 -9.34
C ALA A 5 -38.25 31.56 -9.47
N GLY A 6 -38.94 31.80 -8.35
CA GLY A 6 -40.31 32.32 -8.35
C GLY A 6 -41.30 31.31 -8.94
N SER A 7 -42.61 31.51 -8.75
CA SER A 7 -43.65 30.62 -9.28
C SER A 7 -43.74 30.58 -10.81
N ARG A 8 -42.85 31.28 -11.53
CA ARG A 8 -42.85 31.42 -12.99
C ARG A 8 -42.22 30.22 -13.71
N ILE A 9 -41.36 29.46 -13.03
CA ILE A 9 -40.68 28.30 -13.61
C ILE A 9 -41.40 27.03 -13.14
N SER A 10 -41.75 26.16 -14.08
CA SER A 10 -42.39 24.88 -13.76
C SER A 10 -41.44 23.97 -13.00
N GLU A 11 -42.00 23.20 -12.06
CA GLU A 11 -41.22 22.30 -11.21
C GLU A 11 -40.48 21.22 -12.02
N GLU A 12 -41.10 20.75 -13.11
CA GLU A 12 -40.50 19.78 -14.04
C GLU A 12 -39.20 20.29 -14.68
N LEU A 13 -39.14 21.59 -15.02
CA LEU A 13 -37.92 22.20 -15.57
C LEU A 13 -36.83 22.37 -14.52
N LEU A 14 -37.18 22.39 -13.23
CA LEU A 14 -36.22 22.46 -12.13
C LEU A 14 -35.69 21.08 -11.73
N LYS A 15 -36.44 20.00 -11.97
CA LYS A 15 -36.03 18.62 -11.64
C LYS A 15 -34.79 18.18 -12.43
N SER A 16 -34.79 18.38 -13.75
CA SER A 16 -33.66 17.99 -14.61
C SER A 16 -32.30 18.59 -14.17
N PRO A 17 -32.14 19.93 -14.06
CA PRO A 17 -30.88 20.52 -13.63
C PRO A 17 -30.57 20.27 -12.15
N PHE A 18 -31.58 19.94 -11.32
CA PHE A 18 -31.37 19.51 -9.94
C PHE A 18 -30.71 18.13 -9.89
N ILE A 19 -31.29 17.14 -10.57
CA ILE A 19 -30.78 15.76 -10.61
C ILE A 19 -29.38 15.74 -11.21
N GLN A 20 -29.13 16.49 -12.29
CA GLN A 20 -27.83 16.50 -12.98
C GLN A 20 -26.64 16.91 -12.08
N ARG A 21 -26.88 17.58 -10.95
CA ARG A 21 -25.80 18.00 -10.02
C ARG A 21 -25.22 16.86 -9.18
N PHE A 22 -25.86 15.70 -9.14
CA PHE A 22 -25.44 14.59 -8.30
C PHE A 22 -24.57 13.58 -9.06
N PRO A 23 -23.81 12.71 -8.38
CA PRO A 23 -23.12 11.58 -9.01
C PRO A 23 -24.09 10.60 -9.69
N THR A 24 -23.61 9.87 -10.71
CA THR A 24 -24.42 8.97 -11.55
C THR A 24 -25.30 7.99 -10.77
N HIS A 25 -24.79 7.38 -9.70
CA HIS A 25 -25.57 6.45 -8.88
C HIS A 25 -26.77 7.14 -8.20
N VAL A 26 -26.58 8.37 -7.71
CA VAL A 26 -27.65 9.16 -7.08
C VAL A 26 -28.65 9.61 -8.15
N GLN A 27 -28.17 10.02 -9.32
CA GLN A 27 -29.03 10.41 -10.45
C GLN A 27 -29.98 9.29 -10.86
N GLN A 28 -29.47 8.06 -10.96
CA GLN A 28 -30.27 6.88 -11.32
C GLN A 28 -31.40 6.63 -10.32
N ILE A 29 -31.12 6.78 -9.02
CA ILE A 29 -32.11 6.61 -7.96
C ILE A 29 -33.16 7.73 -8.02
N LEU A 30 -32.70 8.99 -8.15
CA LEU A 30 -33.60 10.14 -8.20
C LEU A 30 -34.47 10.17 -9.46
N ALA A 31 -33.97 9.69 -10.60
CA ALA A 31 -34.71 9.66 -11.86
C ALA A 31 -35.93 8.71 -11.84
N ILE A 32 -35.95 7.73 -10.92
CA ILE A 32 -37.09 6.83 -10.72
C ILE A 32 -38.19 7.52 -9.89
N SER A 33 -37.81 8.46 -9.01
CA SER A 33 -38.77 9.21 -8.21
C SER A 33 -39.39 10.34 -9.04
N ASN A 34 -40.71 10.42 -9.03
CA ASN A 34 -41.45 11.54 -9.61
C ASN A 34 -41.96 12.54 -8.55
N ASP A 35 -41.32 12.57 -7.38
CA ASP A 35 -41.72 13.41 -6.27
C ASP A 35 -41.48 14.91 -6.55
N GLN A 36 -42.04 15.75 -5.68
CA GLN A 36 -41.78 17.19 -5.67
C GLN A 36 -40.30 17.47 -5.37
N LEU A 37 -39.80 18.60 -5.86
CA LEU A 37 -38.40 19.02 -5.76
C LEU A 37 -37.89 19.06 -4.31
N ASP A 38 -38.76 19.44 -3.38
CA ASP A 38 -38.43 19.52 -1.96
C ASP A 38 -38.19 18.12 -1.35
N LYS A 39 -39.04 17.14 -1.70
CA LYS A 39 -38.86 15.73 -1.31
C LYS A 39 -37.67 15.08 -2.01
N LEU A 40 -37.48 15.40 -3.29
CA LEU A 40 -36.35 14.90 -4.07
C LEU A 40 -35.02 15.36 -3.46
N ALA A 41 -34.98 16.57 -2.89
CA ALA A 41 -33.84 17.07 -2.15
C ALA A 41 -33.58 16.32 -0.83
N GLU A 42 -34.63 15.96 -0.10
CA GLU A 42 -34.53 15.14 1.10
C GLU A 42 -33.98 13.74 0.78
N ILE A 43 -34.48 13.10 -0.27
CA ILE A 43 -34.00 11.79 -0.74
C ILE A 43 -32.53 11.88 -1.16
N ALA A 44 -32.17 12.89 -1.96
CA ALA A 44 -30.80 13.09 -2.39
C ALA A 44 -29.85 13.25 -1.19
N TYR A 45 -30.25 14.05 -0.19
CA TYR A 45 -29.50 14.21 1.04
C TYR A 45 -29.33 12.87 1.78
N GLY A 46 -30.41 12.11 1.96
CA GLY A 46 -30.37 10.78 2.59
C GLY A 46 -29.42 9.81 1.89
N ILE A 47 -29.46 9.75 0.56
CA ILE A 47 -28.55 8.90 -0.24
C ILE A 47 -27.10 9.34 -0.03
N THR A 48 -26.82 10.64 -0.12
CA THR A 48 -25.46 11.15 0.06
C THR A 48 -24.92 10.96 1.48
N ALA A 49 -25.78 11.04 2.50
CA ALA A 49 -25.41 10.78 3.89
C ALA A 49 -25.01 9.31 4.09
N VAL A 50 -25.76 8.37 3.50
CA VAL A 50 -25.43 6.94 3.55
C VAL A 50 -24.17 6.64 2.73
N ALA A 51 -24.07 7.18 1.51
CA ALA A 51 -22.92 6.96 0.64
C ALA A 51 -21.61 7.53 1.23
N GLY A 52 -21.67 8.64 1.98
CA GLY A 52 -20.49 9.19 2.69
C GLY A 52 -20.03 8.35 3.88
N SER A 53 -20.93 7.52 4.44
CA SER A 53 -20.62 6.61 5.55
C SER A 53 -20.08 5.26 5.10
N THR A 54 -20.40 4.85 3.87
CA THR A 54 -19.72 3.74 3.21
C THR A 54 -18.39 4.28 2.71
N SER A 55 -17.33 4.10 3.51
CA SER A 55 -15.94 4.23 3.06
C SER A 55 -15.87 3.71 1.63
N SER A 56 -15.59 4.59 0.69
CA SER A 56 -15.55 4.29 -0.72
C SER A 56 -14.70 3.04 -0.90
N ILE A 57 -15.37 1.91 -1.16
CA ILE A 57 -14.71 0.76 -1.75
C ILE A 57 -14.45 1.23 -3.17
N HIS A 58 -13.40 2.04 -3.32
CA HIS A 58 -12.79 2.29 -4.59
C HIS A 58 -12.39 0.90 -5.08
N VAL A 59 -13.20 0.34 -5.97
CA VAL A 59 -12.75 -0.72 -6.86
C VAL A 59 -11.42 -0.21 -7.37
N ILE A 60 -10.35 -0.94 -7.06
CA ILE A 60 -8.99 -0.62 -7.46
C ILE A 60 -8.99 -0.77 -8.98
N ASP A 61 -9.45 0.28 -9.65
CA ASP A 61 -9.48 0.32 -11.08
C ASP A 61 -8.03 0.27 -11.56
N ALA A 62 -7.83 -0.30 -12.74
CA ALA A 62 -6.53 -0.76 -13.24
C ALA A 62 -5.44 0.33 -13.38
N GLU A 63 -5.76 1.57 -13.05
CA GLU A 63 -4.94 2.78 -13.18
C GLU A 63 -3.87 2.94 -12.10
N ASN A 64 -3.98 2.27 -10.95
CA ASN A 64 -2.93 2.31 -9.93
C ASN A 64 -1.85 1.26 -10.17
N GLN A 65 -1.27 1.24 -11.37
CA GLN A 65 -0.07 0.43 -11.67
C GLN A 65 1.06 0.75 -10.67
N ASP A 66 1.16 2.00 -10.24
CA ASP A 66 2.14 2.43 -9.23
C ASP A 66 1.90 1.79 -7.86
N LEU A 67 0.65 1.66 -7.42
CA LEU A 67 0.35 0.95 -6.16
C LEU A 67 0.61 -0.56 -6.28
N LYS A 68 0.31 -1.15 -7.45
CA LYS A 68 0.58 -2.58 -7.70
C LYS A 68 2.09 -2.85 -7.72
N THR A 69 2.87 -2.00 -8.38
CA THR A 69 4.33 -2.11 -8.41
C THR A 69 4.94 -1.91 -7.03
N MET A 70 4.47 -0.93 -6.25
CA MET A 70 4.88 -0.76 -4.85
C MET A 70 4.56 -1.98 -3.98
N LEU A 71 3.38 -2.61 -4.16
CA LEU A 71 3.01 -3.81 -3.41
C LEU A 71 3.90 -5.01 -3.78
N ILE A 72 4.20 -5.19 -5.07
CA ILE A 72 5.16 -6.21 -5.55
C ILE A 72 6.57 -5.93 -4.98
N GLU A 73 6.99 -4.67 -4.94
CA GLU A 73 8.28 -4.31 -4.37
C GLU A 73 8.34 -4.62 -2.87
N ILE A 74 7.34 -4.21 -2.10
CA ILE A 74 7.25 -4.44 -0.65
C ILE A 74 7.26 -5.96 -0.35
N SER A 75 6.44 -6.74 -1.06
CA SER A 75 6.42 -8.20 -0.90
C SER A 75 7.77 -8.84 -1.21
N SER A 76 8.46 -8.39 -2.27
CA SER A 76 9.80 -8.90 -2.60
C SER A 76 10.84 -8.58 -1.51
N ARG A 77 10.76 -7.38 -0.91
CA ARG A 77 11.64 -6.97 0.19
C ARG A 77 11.38 -7.82 1.43
N LEU A 78 10.12 -8.11 1.75
CA LEU A 78 9.75 -8.99 2.87
C LEU A 78 10.28 -10.42 2.67
N SER A 79 10.10 -11.04 1.49
CA SER A 79 10.64 -12.38 1.23
C SER A 79 12.18 -12.43 1.33
N ARG A 80 12.88 -11.37 0.91
CA ARG A 80 14.33 -11.26 1.08
C ARG A 80 14.75 -11.14 2.55
N LEU A 81 13.97 -10.44 3.37
CA LEU A 81 14.23 -10.35 4.80
C LEU A 81 13.98 -11.69 5.50
N GLU A 82 12.87 -12.37 5.20
CA GLU A 82 12.57 -13.70 5.76
C GLU A 82 13.64 -14.73 5.41
N THR A 83 14.13 -14.74 4.16
CA THR A 83 15.22 -15.64 3.74
C THR A 83 16.55 -15.30 4.40
N ARG A 84 16.83 -14.01 4.63
CA ARG A 84 18.01 -13.56 5.38
C ARG A 84 17.94 -13.96 6.85
N GLU A 85 16.79 -13.83 7.50
CA GLU A 85 16.61 -14.28 8.88
C GLU A 85 16.79 -15.81 9.00
N ARG A 86 16.26 -16.58 8.05
CA ARG A 86 16.45 -18.04 7.99
C ARG A 86 17.89 -18.47 7.72
N SER A 87 18.67 -17.67 6.99
CA SER A 87 20.09 -17.95 6.76
C SER A 87 20.98 -17.47 7.91
N SER A 88 20.60 -16.39 8.60
CA SER A 88 21.31 -15.93 9.80
C SER A 88 21.11 -16.84 11.01
N SER A 89 19.95 -17.51 11.14
CA SER A 89 19.73 -18.52 12.18
C SER A 89 20.51 -19.81 11.94
N ARG A 90 20.93 -20.04 10.68
CA ARG A 90 21.94 -21.06 10.31
C ARG A 90 23.31 -20.41 10.32
N GLY A 91 23.75 -19.96 11.51
CA GLY A 91 25.12 -19.47 11.70
C GLY A 91 26.16 -20.44 11.11
N PRO A 92 27.35 -19.97 10.73
CA PRO A 92 28.37 -20.84 10.14
C PRO A 92 28.69 -21.97 11.12
N ALA A 93 28.18 -23.16 10.82
CA ALA A 93 28.46 -24.35 11.61
C ALA A 93 29.99 -24.49 11.71
N GLY A 94 30.46 -24.57 12.96
CA GLY A 94 31.82 -24.27 13.38
C GLY A 94 32.91 -24.74 12.41
N ARG A 95 33.77 -23.79 12.03
CA ARG A 95 35.17 -24.12 11.74
C ARG A 95 35.81 -24.55 13.05
N PHE A 96 35.59 -25.81 13.41
CA PHE A 96 36.29 -26.51 14.47
C PHE A 96 37.78 -26.42 14.16
N ARG A 97 38.45 -25.47 14.81
CA ARG A 97 39.90 -25.39 14.92
C ARG A 97 40.33 -26.64 15.68
N ARG A 98 40.62 -27.73 14.95
CA ARG A 98 41.17 -28.95 15.56
C ARG A 98 42.53 -28.60 16.16
N ARG A 99 42.53 -28.37 17.48
CA ARG A 99 43.71 -28.54 18.33
C ARG A 99 44.18 -29.97 18.13
N SER A 100 45.35 -30.15 17.54
CA SER A 100 46.08 -31.42 17.61
C SER A 100 46.90 -31.47 18.90
N PRO A 101 47.13 -32.67 19.47
CA PRO A 101 47.35 -32.88 20.89
C PRO A 101 48.81 -32.70 21.30
N SER A 102 49.00 -32.47 22.60
CA SER A 102 50.28 -32.39 23.31
C SER A 102 51.31 -33.40 22.83
N ARG A 103 52.50 -32.91 22.47
CA ARG A 103 53.76 -33.58 22.80
C ARG A 103 54.73 -32.52 23.31
N GLU A 104 54.76 -32.40 24.62
CA GLU A 104 55.85 -31.76 25.34
C GLU A 104 57.07 -32.67 25.24
N SER A 105 58.13 -32.18 24.59
CA SER A 105 59.54 -32.48 24.87
C SER A 105 60.40 -31.95 23.74
N GLY A 106 61.24 -30.97 24.03
CA GLY A 106 62.39 -30.61 23.18
C GLY A 106 62.34 -29.22 22.57
N VAL A 107 62.63 -28.22 23.40
CA VAL A 107 63.68 -27.21 23.17
C VAL A 107 64.06 -26.92 21.70
N HIS A 108 63.97 -25.62 21.38
CA HIS A 108 64.71 -24.84 20.38
C HIS A 108 64.07 -24.46 19.04
N LYS A 109 63.98 -23.12 18.91
CA LYS A 109 64.31 -22.27 17.75
C LYS A 109 63.18 -21.98 16.77
N HIS A 110 62.62 -20.79 16.98
CA HIS A 110 62.14 -19.89 15.94
C HIS A 110 62.98 -20.03 14.65
N CYS A 111 62.35 -20.39 13.54
CA CYS A 111 62.91 -20.20 12.20
C CYS A 111 61.99 -19.23 11.46
N TRP A 112 62.41 -17.97 11.45
CA TRP A 112 61.76 -16.87 10.75
C TRP A 112 62.08 -16.93 9.26
N PHE A 113 61.07 -16.54 8.48
CA PHE A 113 61.09 -16.02 7.10
C PHE A 113 62.45 -15.92 6.39
N LEU A 114 62.51 -16.49 5.18
CA LEU A 114 63.59 -16.25 4.21
C LEU A 114 63.81 -14.75 3.99
N SER A 115 65.04 -14.30 4.21
CA SER A 115 65.56 -12.98 3.83
C SER A 115 65.85 -12.91 2.32
N PRO A 116 65.93 -11.70 1.72
CA PRO A 116 67.28 -11.19 1.47
C PRO A 116 67.46 -9.65 1.59
N THR A 117 68.70 -9.31 1.99
CA THR A 117 69.57 -8.20 1.55
C THR A 117 69.19 -6.72 1.76
N ASN A 118 70.00 -5.99 2.55
CA ASN A 118 70.88 -4.93 2.01
C ASN A 118 71.97 -4.43 2.98
N VAL A 119 72.99 -3.77 2.39
CA VAL A 119 74.19 -3.08 2.94
C VAL A 119 75.42 -4.01 3.06
N ILE A 120 76.51 -3.94 2.26
CA ILE A 120 77.13 -2.91 1.40
C ILE A 120 77.54 -3.54 0.06
#